data_AF-A0A4U7F5I3-F1
#
_entry.id   AF-A0A4U7F5I3-F1
#
_cell.length_a   1.000
_cell.length_b   1.000
_cell.length_c   1.000
_cell.angle_alpha   90.00
_cell.angle_beta   90.00
_cell.angle_gamma   90.00
#
_symmetry.space_group_name_H-M   'P 1'
#
loop_
_entity.id
_entity.type
_entity.pdbx_description
1 polymer ?
#
loop_
_entity_poly.entity_id
_entity_poly.type
_entity_poly.pdbx_seq_one_letter_code
_entity_poly.pdbx_strand_id
1 'polypeptide(L)' 'EGDAPGVTRQLEAVADRIARIEERLAAAREGLPPGLATATENRMAQATRRVEQAQSAGSL' A
#
# COMPACT_ATOMS: atom_id res chain seq x y z
N GLU A 1 9.01 -10.32 24.39
CA GLU A 1 8.01 -11.32 23.96
C GLU A 1 6.74 -10.58 23.64
N GLY A 2 6.14 -10.54 22.46
CA GLY A 2 6.36 -11.23 21.18
C GLY A 2 5.15 -10.87 20.33
N ASP A 3 5.04 -9.61 19.89
CA ASP A 3 3.86 -9.03 19.21
C ASP A 3 3.81 -9.33 17.70
N ALA A 4 4.65 -10.25 17.22
CA ALA A 4 4.74 -10.65 15.81
C ALA A 4 3.37 -10.95 15.16
N PRO A 5 2.43 -11.71 15.79
CA PRO A 5 1.11 -11.94 15.19
C PRO A 5 0.25 -10.67 15.12
N GLY A 6 0.41 -9.73 16.06
CA GLY A 6 -0.27 -8.44 16.05
C GLY A 6 0.27 -7.51 14.94
N VAL A 7 1.57 -7.56 14.68
CA VAL A 7 2.24 -6.82 13.61
C VAL A 7 1.86 -7.37 12.23
N THR A 8 1.84 -8.70 12.03
CA THR A 8 1.43 -9.30 10.75
C THR A 8 0.01 -8.92 10.37
N ARG A 9 -0.96 -9.05 11.31
CA ARG A 9 -2.36 -8.66 11.04
C ARG A 9 -2.51 -7.17 10.70
N GLN A 10 -1.70 -6.31 11.30
CA GLN A 10 -1.68 -4.88 10.98
C GLN A 10 -1.12 -4.64 9.58
N LEU A 11 -0.04 -5.33 9.19
CA LEU A 11 0.54 -5.21 7.85
C LEU A 11 -0.41 -5.71 6.76
N GLU A 12 -1.12 -6.81 7.00
CA GLU A 12 -2.20 -7.31 6.12
C GLU A 12 -3.31 -6.26 5.95
N ALA A 13 -3.81 -5.70 7.06
CA ALA A 13 -4.85 -4.67 7.02
C ALA A 13 -4.41 -3.40 6.28
N VAL A 14 -3.12 -3.03 6.37
CA VAL A 14 -2.54 -1.91 5.63
C VAL A 14 -2.41 -2.25 4.14
N ALA A 15 -1.98 -3.45 3.79
CA ALA A 15 -1.92 -3.92 2.41
C ALA A 15 -3.29 -3.86 1.73
N ASP A 16 -4.33 -4.38 2.41
CA ASP A 16 -5.73 -4.30 1.95
C ASP A 16 -6.19 -2.85 1.73
N ARG A 17 -5.78 -1.94 2.62
CA ARG A 17 -6.14 -0.53 2.49
C ARG A 17 -5.45 0.13 1.29
N ILE A 18 -4.20 -0.22 1.03
CA ILE A 18 -3.45 0.27 -0.14
C ILE A 18 -4.15 -0.21 -1.42
N ALA A 19 -4.49 -1.50 -1.52
CA ALA A 19 -5.19 -2.06 -2.67
C ALA A 19 -6.54 -1.36 -2.95
N ARG A 20 -7.34 -1.11 -1.91
CA ARG A 20 -8.61 -0.34 -2.05
C ARG A 20 -8.38 1.11 -2.50
N ILE A 21 -7.28 1.72 -2.10
CA ILE A 21 -6.95 3.09 -2.55
C ILE A 21 -6.51 3.07 -4.02
N GLU A 22 -5.71 2.09 -4.43
CA GLU A 22 -5.32 1.90 -5.84
C GLU A 22 -6.54 1.72 -6.74
N GLU A 23 -7.50 0.88 -6.35
CA GLU A 23 -8.75 0.67 -7.09
C GLU A 23 -9.53 1.99 -7.25
N ARG A 24 -9.68 2.76 -6.17
CA ARG A 24 -10.38 4.06 -6.20
C ARG A 24 -9.66 5.09 -7.06
N LEU A 25 -8.33 5.10 -7.04
CA LEU A 25 -7.52 6.00 -7.86
C LEU A 25 -7.58 5.61 -9.33
N ALA A 26 -7.59 4.32 -9.65
CA ALA A 26 -7.78 3.81 -11.01
C ALA A 26 -9.16 4.23 -11.55
N ALA A 27 -10.22 4.10 -10.74
CA ALA A 27 -11.56 4.53 -11.11
C ALA A 27 -11.67 6.06 -11.33
N ALA A 28 -10.86 6.85 -10.60
CA ALA A 28 -10.84 8.31 -10.73
C ALA A 28 -9.83 8.83 -11.78
N ARG A 29 -9.08 7.94 -12.45
CA ARG A 29 -7.91 8.30 -13.27
C ARG A 29 -8.24 9.22 -14.43
N GLU A 30 -9.38 9.01 -15.08
CA GLU A 30 -9.85 9.84 -16.19
C GLU A 30 -10.15 11.30 -15.78
N GLY A 31 -10.45 11.52 -14.50
CA GLY A 31 -10.69 12.86 -13.94
C GLY A 31 -9.46 13.56 -13.36
N LEU A 32 -8.31 12.88 -13.31
CA LEU A 32 -7.09 13.42 -12.72
C LEU A 32 -6.20 14.06 -13.79
N PRO A 33 -5.65 15.27 -13.53
CA PRO A 33 -4.57 15.83 -14.33
C PRO A 33 -3.40 14.83 -14.44
N PRO A 34 -2.72 14.71 -15.59
CA PRO A 34 -1.67 13.71 -15.82
C PRO A 34 -0.56 13.72 -14.76
N GLY A 35 -0.14 14.92 -14.31
CA GLY A 35 0.88 15.04 -13.26
C GLY A 35 0.43 14.48 -11.91
N LEU A 36 -0.85 14.61 -11.58
CA LEU A 36 -1.42 14.05 -10.35
C LEU A 36 -1.63 12.54 -10.47
N ALA A 37 -2.07 12.04 -11.63
CA ALA A 37 -2.18 10.60 -11.87
C ALA A 37 -0.82 9.91 -11.65
N THR A 38 0.24 10.40 -12.29
CA THR A 38 1.61 9.87 -12.14
C THR A 38 2.14 10.02 -10.71
N ALA A 39 1.91 11.16 -10.05
CA ALA A 39 2.35 11.36 -8.67
C ALA A 39 1.69 10.36 -7.71
N THR A 40 0.40 10.07 -7.93
CA THR A 40 -0.34 9.15 -7.07
C THR A 40 0.05 7.70 -7.35
N GLU A 41 0.24 7.30 -8.61
CA GLU A 41 0.78 5.98 -8.99
C GLU A 41 2.13 5.71 -8.31
N ASN A 42 3.07 6.66 -8.40
CA ASN A 42 4.38 6.55 -7.74
C ASN A 42 4.28 6.42 -6.22
N ARG A 43 3.34 7.16 -5.61
CA ARG A 43 3.13 7.12 -4.16
C ARG A 43 2.55 5.78 -3.72
N MET A 44 1.63 5.21 -4.48
CA MET A 44 1.06 3.88 -4.21
C MET A 44 2.14 2.79 -4.34
N ALA A 45 2.93 2.80 -5.42
CA ALA A 45 4.04 1.87 -5.60
C ALA A 45 5.05 1.93 -4.42
N GLN A 46 5.33 3.13 -3.91
CA GLN A 46 6.19 3.29 -2.73
C GLN A 46 5.55 2.70 -1.46
N ALA A 47 4.23 2.89 -1.27
CA ALA A 47 3.53 2.36 -0.11
C ALA A 47 3.51 0.83 -0.13
N THR A 48 3.18 0.23 -1.28
CA THR A 48 3.20 -1.23 -1.51
C THR A 48 4.58 -1.80 -1.17
N ARG A 49 5.66 -1.23 -1.75
CA ARG A 49 7.02 -1.70 -1.49
C ARG A 49 7.40 -1.67 0.00
N ARG A 50 7.00 -0.63 0.74
CA ARG A 50 7.30 -0.53 2.18
C ARG A 50 6.57 -1.59 2.99
N VAL A 51 5.34 -1.90 2.62
CA VAL A 51 4.54 -2.94 3.29
C VAL A 51 5.07 -4.34 2.97
N GLU A 52 5.49 -4.60 1.74
CA GLU A 52 6.18 -5.85 1.37
C GLU A 52 7.50 -6.02 2.13
N GLN A 53 8.30 -4.95 2.24
CA GLN A 53 9.53 -4.96 3.02
C GLN A 53 9.27 -5.25 4.50
N ALA A 54 8.25 -4.64 5.09
CA ALA A 54 7.90 -4.87 6.50
C ALA A 54 7.41 -6.31 6.74
N GLN A 55 6.60 -6.87 5.84
CA GLN A 55 6.16 -8.27 5.91
C GLN A 55 7.33 -9.25 5.77
N SER A 56 8.27 -8.95 4.87
CA SER A 56 9.47 -9.76 4.66
C SER A 56 10.42 -9.70 5.86
N ALA A 57 10.56 -8.52 6.48
CA ALA A 57 11.38 -8.32 7.67
C ALA A 57 10.79 -9.01 8.92
N GLY A 58 9.46 -9.11 9.03
CA GLY A 58 8.79 -9.85 10.09
C GLY A 58 8.70 -11.37 9.86
N SER A 59 9.10 -11.87 8.70
CA SER A 59 9.12 -13.30 8.34
C SER A 59 10.52 -13.95 8.47
N LEU A 60 11.54 -13.18 8.84
CA LEU A 60 12.90 -13.63 9.16
C LEU A 60 13.01 -14.08 10.63
#